data_AF-A0A2S5G711-F1
#
_entry.id   AF-A0A2S5G711-F1
#
_cell.length_a   1.000
_cell.length_b   1.000
_cell.length_c   1.000
_cell.angle_alpha   90.00
_cell.angle_beta   90.00
_cell.angle_gamma   90.00
#
_symmetry.space_group_name_H-M   'P 1'
#
loop_
_entity.id
_entity.type
_entity.pdbx_description
1 polymer ?
#
loop_
_entity_poly.entity_id
_entity_poly.type
_entity_poly.pdbx_seq_one_letter_code
_entity_poly.pdbx_strand_id
1 'polypeptide(L)'
;MSDLLRKKSKQILDRGASIQPKTTFNLEEEVRESSSKQKGTSEGRETGRKKAAANSTTTVRVSTLNKDKLNALVVLGVADNVDNLVDILMDEYISSILSKDEKKQYSLILDVYNLKKNGKK
;
A
#
# COMPACT_ATOMS: atom_id res chain seq x y z
N MET A 1 36.24 34.24 39.31
CA MET A 1 35.96 33.05 40.14
C MET A 1 34.44 32.91 40.22
N SER A 2 33.93 31.79 39.70
CA SER A 2 32.52 31.55 39.39
C SER A 2 31.75 31.13 40.65
N ASP A 3 30.61 31.78 40.92
CA ASP A 3 29.74 31.42 42.05
C ASP A 3 28.25 31.40 41.65
N LEU A 4 27.93 30.71 40.55
CA LEU A 4 26.56 30.54 40.05
C LEU A 4 25.93 29.17 40.34
N LEU A 5 26.63 28.26 41.01
CA LEU A 5 26.16 26.88 41.26
C LEU A 5 25.55 26.67 42.65
N ARG A 6 25.37 27.73 43.44
CA ARG A 6 24.88 27.62 44.83
C ARG A 6 23.62 28.42 45.08
N LYS A 7 22.55 28.08 44.35
CA LYS A 7 21.20 28.40 44.82
C LYS A 7 20.26 27.28 44.38
N LYS A 8 19.88 26.44 45.34
CA LYS A 8 18.78 25.48 45.19
C LYS A 8 17.60 26.25 44.60
N SER A 9 17.27 25.95 43.35
CA SER A 9 16.12 26.54 42.66
C SER A 9 14.87 26.13 43.45
N LYS A 10 14.32 27.07 44.22
CA LYS A 10 12.93 26.96 44.67
C LYS A 10 12.12 26.80 43.39
N GLN A 11 11.44 25.66 43.25
CA GLN A 11 10.60 25.34 42.10
C GLN A 11 9.70 26.54 41.80
N ILE A 12 9.93 27.21 40.67
CA ILE A 12 9.16 28.39 40.22
C ILE A 12 7.79 27.95 39.65
N LEU A 13 7.59 26.63 39.48
CA LEU A 13 6.40 26.07 38.85
C LEU A 13 5.76 25.07 39.81
N ASP A 14 4.58 25.42 40.32
CA ASP A 14 3.67 24.49 40.97
C ASP A 14 3.18 23.49 39.92
N ARG A 15 3.90 22.38 39.80
CA ARG A 15 3.44 21.24 39.00
C ARG A 15 2.24 20.66 39.74
N GLY A 16 1.04 20.80 39.16
CA GLY A 16 -0.16 20.12 39.65
C GLY A 16 0.09 18.61 39.77
N ALA A 17 -0.75 17.94 40.57
CA ALA A 17 -0.64 16.50 40.81
C ALA A 17 -0.46 15.73 39.49
N SER A 18 0.44 14.74 39.48
CA SER A 18 0.70 13.92 38.30
C SER A 18 -0.58 13.17 37.92
N ILE A 19 -1.25 13.63 36.86
CA ILE A 19 -2.48 13.00 36.35
C ILE A 19 -2.06 11.80 35.51
N GLN A 20 -2.31 10.60 36.03
CA GLN A 20 -2.20 9.39 35.22
C GLN A 20 -3.39 9.32 34.25
N PRO A 21 -3.17 8.90 33.00
CA PRO A 21 -4.25 8.73 32.03
C PRO A 21 -5.25 7.68 32.53
N LYS A 22 -6.55 7.96 32.35
CA LYS A 22 -7.64 7.06 32.77
C LYS A 22 -7.71 5.77 31.96
N THR A 23 -7.13 5.76 30.76
CA THR A 23 -7.10 4.59 29.89
C THR A 23 -5.70 4.45 29.28
N THR A 24 -5.08 3.30 29.53
CA THR A 24 -3.84 2.88 28.88
C THR A 24 -4.17 1.71 28.00
N PHE A 25 -3.79 1.79 26.72
CA PHE A 25 -4.02 0.72 25.76
C PHE A 25 -3.24 -0.53 26.18
N ASN A 26 -3.96 -1.60 26.52
CA ASN A 26 -3.42 -2.90 26.86
C ASN A 26 -3.80 -3.92 25.78
N LEU A 27 -2.81 -4.49 25.11
CA LEU A 27 -3.01 -5.46 24.02
C LEU A 27 -3.76 -6.74 24.46
N GLU A 28 -3.80 -7.04 25.76
CA GLU A 28 -4.47 -8.22 26.29
C GLU A 28 -6.01 -8.07 26.39
N GLU A 29 -6.53 -6.84 26.43
CA GLU A 29 -7.98 -6.58 26.54
C GLU A 29 -8.72 -6.79 25.19
N GLU A 30 -8.07 -6.49 24.06
CA GLU A 30 -8.64 -6.74 22.72
C GLU A 30 -8.87 -8.24 22.45
N VAL A 31 -8.12 -9.13 23.11
CA VAL A 31 -8.28 -10.58 22.96
C VAL A 31 -9.54 -11.08 23.69
N ARG A 32 -10.03 -10.37 24.71
CA ARG A 32 -11.20 -10.81 25.50
C ARG A 32 -12.52 -10.30 24.95
N GLU A 33 -12.57 -9.12 24.36
CA GLU A 33 -13.81 -8.53 23.81
C GLU A 33 -14.27 -9.18 22.49
N SER A 34 -13.43 -9.98 21.84
CA SER A 34 -13.80 -10.74 20.64
C SER A 34 -14.62 -12.02 20.91
N SER A 35 -14.96 -12.34 22.17
CA SER A 35 -15.60 -13.62 22.53
C SER A 35 -17.06 -13.55 23.01
N SER A 36 -17.70 -12.38 23.07
CA SER A 36 -19.12 -12.30 23.47
C SER A 36 -19.94 -11.31 22.65
N LYS A 37 -20.38 -11.76 21.46
CA LYS A 37 -21.68 -11.41 20.84
C LYS A 37 -21.87 -12.23 19.55
N GLN A 38 -22.49 -13.41 19.70
CA GLN A 38 -23.16 -14.09 18.59
C GLN A 38 -24.66 -13.77 18.65
N LYS A 39 -25.18 -13.02 17.67
CA LYS A 39 -26.44 -13.35 16.96
C LYS A 39 -26.69 -12.36 15.82
N GLY A 40 -26.62 -12.84 14.59
CA GLY A 40 -26.99 -12.09 13.39
C GLY A 40 -26.37 -12.65 12.13
N THR A 41 -27.04 -13.65 11.55
CA THR A 41 -27.08 -13.98 10.10
C THR A 41 -25.77 -14.16 9.34
N SER A 42 -25.58 -15.41 8.92
CA SER A 42 -24.79 -15.90 7.79
C SER A 42 -24.59 -14.88 6.65
N GLU A 43 -23.34 -14.65 6.28
CA GLU A 43 -22.86 -14.85 4.91
C GLU A 43 -21.33 -14.91 4.94
N GLY A 44 -20.81 -16.11 4.71
CA GLY A 44 -19.38 -16.33 4.54
C GLY A 44 -18.90 -15.64 3.27
N ARG A 45 -18.03 -14.65 3.42
CA ARG A 45 -17.02 -14.35 2.41
C ARG A 45 -15.66 -14.61 3.04
N GLU A 46 -15.29 -15.87 3.02
CA GLU A 46 -13.88 -16.24 2.92
C GLU A 46 -13.34 -15.58 1.64
N THR A 47 -12.80 -14.38 1.74
CA THR A 47 -11.84 -13.92 0.74
C THR A 47 -10.56 -14.68 1.03
N GLY A 48 -10.55 -15.95 0.59
CA GLY A 48 -9.33 -16.72 0.43
C GLY A 48 -8.36 -15.82 -0.32
N ARG A 49 -7.29 -15.42 0.37
CA ARG A 49 -6.15 -14.73 -0.24
C ARG A 49 -5.60 -15.74 -1.23
N LYS A 50 -6.06 -15.65 -2.49
CA LYS A 50 -5.45 -16.37 -3.60
C LYS A 50 -3.99 -16.01 -3.50
N LYS A 51 -3.12 -17.01 -3.31
CA LYS A 51 -1.69 -16.82 -3.45
C LYS A 51 -1.52 -16.24 -4.84
N ALA A 52 -1.31 -14.93 -4.92
CA ALA A 52 -1.03 -14.27 -6.17
C ALA A 52 0.13 -15.07 -6.78
N ALA A 53 -0.07 -15.57 -8.00
CA ALA A 53 0.99 -16.21 -8.74
C ALA A 53 2.23 -15.32 -8.57
N ALA A 54 3.36 -15.92 -8.18
CA ALA A 54 4.60 -15.20 -7.99
C ALA A 54 5.05 -14.66 -9.35
N ASN A 55 4.43 -13.56 -9.76
CA ASN A 55 4.75 -12.85 -10.98
C ASN A 55 6.17 -12.36 -10.78
N SER A 56 7.07 -12.80 -11.66
CA SER A 56 8.44 -12.35 -11.66
C SER A 56 8.47 -10.82 -11.70
N THR A 57 8.84 -10.18 -10.60
CA THR A 57 8.87 -8.73 -10.49
C THR A 57 9.99 -8.20 -11.38
N THR A 58 9.64 -7.27 -12.28
CA THR A 58 10.61 -6.56 -13.12
C THR A 58 10.53 -5.08 -12.80
N THR A 59 11.66 -4.40 -12.74
CA THR A 59 11.69 -2.95 -12.50
C THR A 59 11.89 -2.18 -13.80
N VAL A 60 11.00 -1.24 -14.10
CA VAL A 60 11.16 -0.29 -15.22
C VAL A 60 11.64 1.05 -14.69
N ARG A 61 12.67 1.62 -15.31
CA ARG A 61 13.15 2.97 -14.99
C ARG A 61 12.33 3.98 -15.78
N VAL A 62 11.72 4.93 -15.08
CA VAL A 62 10.93 6.02 -15.65
C VAL A 62 11.49 7.38 -15.22
N SER A 63 11.18 8.43 -15.98
CA SER A 63 11.52 9.80 -15.61
C SER A 63 10.81 10.20 -14.31
N THR A 64 11.40 11.17 -13.60
CA THR A 64 10.83 11.71 -12.35
C THR A 64 9.42 12.27 -12.58
N LEU A 65 9.24 13.03 -13.66
CA LEU A 65 7.93 13.58 -14.03
C LEU A 65 6.87 12.49 -14.24
N ASN A 66 7.22 11.36 -14.84
CA ASN A 66 6.26 10.27 -15.07
C ASN A 66 5.95 9.50 -13.79
N LYS A 67 6.95 9.30 -12.92
CA LYS A 67 6.75 8.73 -11.59
C LYS A 67 5.74 9.55 -10.79
N ASP A 68 5.91 10.87 -10.78
CA ASP A 68 5.05 11.76 -9.99
C ASP A 68 3.60 11.76 -10.53
N LYS A 69 3.42 11.70 -11.85
CA LYS A 69 2.10 11.53 -12.47
C LYS A 69 1.43 10.20 -12.08
N LEU A 70 2.16 9.10 -12.15
CA LEU A 70 1.64 7.78 -11.75
C LEU A 70 1.25 7.78 -10.26
N ASN A 71 2.08 8.36 -9.41
CA ASN A 71 1.78 8.48 -7.98
C ASN A 71 0.55 9.36 -7.73
N ALA A 72 0.40 10.48 -8.44
CA ALA A 72 -0.77 11.34 -8.31
C ALA A 72 -2.06 10.62 -8.69
N LEU A 73 -2.04 9.80 -9.75
CA LEU A 73 -3.19 8.97 -10.17
C LEU A 73 -3.54 7.89 -9.15
N VAL A 74 -2.55 7.29 -8.50
CA VAL A 74 -2.78 6.34 -7.39
C VAL A 74 -3.41 7.07 -6.20
N VAL A 75 -2.91 8.26 -5.84
CA VAL A 75 -3.49 9.07 -4.75
C VAL A 75 -4.91 9.53 -5.06
N LEU A 76 -5.24 9.76 -6.34
CA LEU A 76 -6.59 10.08 -6.79
C LEU A 76 -7.58 8.91 -6.60
N GLY A 77 -7.07 7.69 -6.41
CA GLY A 77 -7.89 6.49 -6.19
C GLY A 77 -8.30 5.77 -7.47
N VAL A 78 -7.59 6.00 -8.58
CA VAL A 78 -7.84 5.27 -9.84
C VAL A 78 -7.47 3.79 -9.72
N ALA A 79 -6.43 3.48 -8.93
CA ALA A 79 -6.02 2.11 -8.63
C ALA A 79 -5.26 2.05 -7.29
N ASP A 80 -5.25 0.88 -6.65
CA ASP A 80 -4.58 0.65 -5.36
C ASP A 80 -3.04 0.63 -5.46
N ASN A 81 -2.50 0.27 -6.63
CA ASN A 81 -1.08 0.15 -6.88
C ASN A 81 -0.71 0.65 -8.28
N VAL A 82 0.54 1.07 -8.45
CA VAL A 82 1.07 1.55 -9.74
C VAL A 82 1.01 0.46 -10.79
N ASP A 83 1.30 -0.81 -10.44
CA ASP A 83 1.23 -1.92 -11.40
C ASP A 83 -0.19 -2.11 -11.94
N ASN A 84 -1.20 -2.12 -11.07
CA ASN A 84 -2.60 -2.23 -11.47
C ASN A 84 -3.03 -1.02 -12.32
N LEU A 85 -2.56 0.17 -11.99
CA LEU A 85 -2.82 1.37 -12.81
C LEU A 85 -2.26 1.22 -14.22
N VAL A 86 -1.03 0.72 -14.34
CA VAL A 86 -0.40 0.50 -15.65
C VAL A 86 -1.17 -0.54 -16.45
N ASP A 87 -1.58 -1.64 -15.84
CA ASP A 87 -2.38 -2.67 -16.51
C ASP A 87 -3.69 -2.10 -17.05
N ILE A 88 -4.43 -1.33 -16.24
CA ILE A 88 -5.68 -0.68 -16.66
C ILE A 88 -5.43 0.27 -17.84
N LEU A 89 -4.39 1.11 -17.77
CA LEU A 89 -4.07 2.06 -18.83
C LEU A 89 -3.67 1.35 -20.13
N MET A 90 -2.95 0.24 -20.04
CA MET A 90 -2.57 -0.55 -21.21
C MET A 90 -3.79 -1.22 -21.85
N ASP A 91 -4.66 -1.83 -21.03
CA ASP A 91 -5.90 -2.46 -21.50
C ASP A 91 -6.85 -1.46 -22.15
N GLU A 92 -6.98 -0.25 -21.58
CA GLU A 92 -7.78 0.83 -22.14
C GLU A 92 -7.19 1.31 -23.47
N TYR A 93 -5.88 1.51 -23.55
CA TYR A 93 -5.20 1.93 -24.78
C TYR A 93 -5.38 0.88 -25.89
N ILE A 94 -5.15 -0.39 -25.58
CA ILE A 94 -5.34 -1.49 -26.52
C ILE A 94 -6.80 -1.54 -26.95
N SER A 95 -7.75 -1.46 -26.03
CA SER A 95 -9.17 -1.63 -26.34
C SER A 95 -9.72 -0.48 -27.16
N SER A 96 -9.44 0.77 -26.76
CA SER A 96 -10.08 1.97 -27.26
C SER A 96 -9.36 2.64 -28.44
N ILE A 97 -8.02 2.59 -28.49
CA ILE A 97 -7.24 3.40 -29.44
C ILE A 97 -6.73 2.54 -30.60
N LEU A 98 -6.38 1.29 -30.33
CA LEU A 98 -5.65 0.45 -31.29
C LEU A 98 -6.57 -0.13 -32.38
N SER A 99 -6.18 0.02 -33.64
CA SER A 99 -6.89 -0.57 -34.79
C SER A 99 -6.79 -2.10 -34.79
N LYS A 100 -7.69 -2.78 -35.52
CA LYS A 100 -7.72 -4.26 -35.59
C LYS A 100 -6.40 -4.85 -36.09
N ASP A 101 -5.74 -4.19 -37.02
CA ASP A 101 -4.47 -4.68 -37.57
C ASP A 101 -3.30 -4.45 -36.60
N GLU A 102 -3.26 -3.29 -35.96
CA GLU A 102 -2.28 -2.97 -34.91
C GLU A 102 -2.41 -3.90 -33.70
N LYS A 103 -3.65 -4.30 -33.34
CA LYS A 103 -3.91 -5.32 -32.30
C LYS A 103 -3.28 -6.67 -32.64
N LYS A 104 -3.37 -7.11 -33.89
CA LYS A 104 -2.74 -8.37 -34.35
C LYS A 104 -1.21 -8.26 -34.35
N GLN A 105 -0.67 -7.10 -34.74
CA GLN A 105 0.77 -6.87 -34.68
C GLN A 105 1.25 -6.90 -33.23
N TYR A 106 0.53 -6.25 -32.31
CA TYR A 106 0.82 -6.27 -30.88
C TYR A 106 0.82 -7.70 -30.32
N SER A 107 -0.21 -8.51 -30.62
CA SER A 107 -0.26 -9.90 -30.14
C SER A 107 0.90 -10.74 -30.66
N LEU A 108 1.28 -10.57 -31.93
CA LEU A 108 2.41 -11.28 -32.53
C LEU A 108 3.74 -10.92 -31.84
N ILE A 109 3.96 -9.63 -31.58
CA ILE A 109 5.16 -9.16 -30.86
C ILE A 109 5.21 -9.74 -29.44
N LEU A 110 4.07 -9.81 -28.75
CA LEU A 110 3.96 -10.36 -27.41
C LEU A 110 4.29 -11.86 -27.39
N ASP A 111 3.82 -12.62 -28.39
CA ASP A 111 4.13 -14.04 -28.56
C ASP A 111 5.64 -14.27 -28.75
N VAL A 112 6.30 -13.44 -29.55
CA VAL A 112 7.76 -13.50 -29.75
C VAL A 112 8.51 -13.26 -28.44
N TYR A 113 8.09 -12.30 -27.62
CA TYR A 113 8.72 -12.08 -26.31
C TYR A 113 8.53 -13.26 -25.36
N ASN A 114 7.34 -13.87 -25.35
CA ASN A 114 7.05 -15.04 -24.53
C ASN A 114 7.86 -16.27 -24.97
N LEU A 115 7.97 -16.49 -26.28
CA LEU A 115 8.83 -17.54 -26.86
C LEU A 115 10.29 -17.37 -26.45
N LYS A 116 10.82 -16.14 -26.52
CA LYS A 116 12.20 -15.83 -26.09
C LYS A 116 12.42 -16.07 -24.61
N LYS A 117 11.41 -15.80 -23.77
CA LYS A 117 11.48 -16.06 -22.32
C LYS A 117 11.51 -17.57 -22.02
N ASN A 118 10.80 -18.37 -22.80
CA ASN A 118 10.68 -19.81 -22.59
C ASN A 118 11.80 -20.64 -23.24
N GLY A 119 12.37 -20.17 -24.36
CA GLY A 119 13.46 -20.84 -25.09
C GLY A 119 14.86 -20.64 -24.50
N LYS A 120 14.99 -19.88 -23.42
CA LYS A 120 16.25 -19.69 -22.65
C LYS A 120 16.35 -20.63 -21.45
N LYS A 121 15.79 -21.84 -21.57
CA LYS A 121 15.93 -22.90 -20.57
C LYS A 121 16.84 -24.00 -21.08
#